data_AF-A0A9W8RIK4-F1
#
_entry.id   AF-A0A9W8RIK4-F1
#
_cell.length_a   1.000
_cell.length_b   1.000
_cell.length_c   1.000
_cell.angle_alpha   90.00
_cell.angle_beta   90.00
_cell.angle_gamma   90.00
#
_symmetry.space_group_name_H-M   'P 1'
#
loop_
_entity.id
_entity.type
_entity.pdbx_description
1 polymer ?
#
loop_
_entity_poly.entity_id
_entity_poly.type
_entity_poly.pdbx_seq_one_letter_code
_entity_poly.pdbx_strand_id
1 'polypeptide(L)'
;MHYIMTRQLCLTRHTVDSLRSTGMIAQNDGFVTPRMLARQIKSVVDELMLREMQQLFELFSKSLKPKIRREWAPCTAAFLVLCLFMEAVETAADTFVVAGNEISMRNSARPEYDRSVALNTCKEVENMPFKQFAYQFHQVYQTHTKEANAKSFNPLFDSSFAEQGELDGPAVTFAAQLRELFFGEDWLELQFLAANDILPNSGSHPFPMSPETLYTGRLVAKFLMSFTDDKAIFGDSV
;
A
#
# COMPACT_ATOMS: atom_id res chain seq x y z
N MET A 1 9.45 10.39 6.78
CA MET A 1 10.21 10.15 5.53
C MET A 1 9.38 10.47 4.29
N HIS A 2 8.10 10.04 4.21
CA HIS A 2 7.18 10.37 3.10
C HIS A 2 7.19 11.86 2.68
N TYR A 3 7.08 12.80 3.63
CA TYR A 3 7.12 14.24 3.34
C TYR A 3 8.39 14.70 2.57
N ILE A 4 9.55 14.13 2.91
CA ILE A 4 10.83 14.45 2.26
C ILE A 4 10.86 13.92 0.83
N MET A 5 10.28 12.74 0.61
CA MET A 5 10.23 12.12 -0.72
C MET A 5 9.25 12.83 -1.65
N THR A 6 8.08 13.24 -1.15
CA THR A 6 7.01 13.83 -1.97
C THR A 6 7.14 15.32 -2.24
N ARG A 7 7.98 16.06 -1.48
CA ARG A 7 8.16 17.50 -1.70
C ARG A 7 9.50 17.83 -2.31
N GLN A 8 9.55 18.93 -3.06
CA GLN A 8 10.81 19.54 -3.42
C GLN A 8 11.40 20.20 -2.17
N LEU A 9 12.59 19.74 -1.75
CA LEU A 9 13.28 20.33 -0.62
C LEU A 9 13.74 21.73 -1.01
N CYS A 10 13.22 22.76 -0.33
CA CYS A 10 13.57 24.16 -0.55
C CYS A 10 14.95 24.49 0.06
N LEU A 11 15.98 23.75 -0.33
CA LEU A 11 17.35 23.99 0.11
C LEU A 11 17.88 25.24 -0.59
N THR A 12 18.61 26.07 0.14
CA THR A 12 19.21 27.29 -0.39
C THR A 12 20.74 27.16 -0.43
N ARG A 13 21.42 28.09 -1.12
CA ARG A 13 22.89 28.14 -1.07
C ARG A 13 23.42 28.29 0.36
N HIS A 14 22.73 29.08 1.19
CA HIS A 14 23.05 29.22 2.60
C HIS A 14 23.03 27.87 3.34
N THR A 15 22.07 26.99 3.01
CA THR A 15 22.02 25.62 3.58
C THR A 15 23.25 24.81 3.20
N VAL A 16 23.69 24.89 1.94
CA VAL A 16 24.90 24.20 1.46
C VAL A 16 26.13 24.71 2.19
N ASP A 17 26.28 26.03 2.31
CA ASP A 17 27.44 26.64 2.97
C ASP A 17 27.48 26.37 4.48
N SER A 18 26.33 26.36 5.15
CA SER A 18 26.22 25.99 6.57
C SER A 18 26.64 24.55 6.83
N LEU A 19 26.37 23.64 5.88
CA LEU A 19 26.71 22.23 5.98
C LEU A 19 28.15 21.92 5.57
N ARG A 20 28.86 22.83 4.87
CA ARG A 20 30.28 22.62 4.52
C ARG A 20 31.12 22.32 5.76
N SER A 21 30.90 23.03 6.86
CA SER A 21 31.66 22.87 8.11
C SER A 21 31.51 21.50 8.75
N THR A 22 30.47 20.74 8.41
CA THR A 22 30.20 19.41 8.98
C THR A 22 31.05 18.31 8.34
N GLY A 23 31.72 18.58 7.22
CA GLY A 23 32.48 17.57 6.45
C GLY A 23 31.60 16.56 5.70
N MET A 24 30.27 16.67 5.81
CA MET A 24 29.29 15.76 5.19
C MET A 24 29.05 16.05 3.70
N ILE A 25 29.65 17.11 3.17
CA ILE A 25 29.55 17.54 1.77
C ILE A 25 30.97 17.72 1.23
N ALA A 26 31.22 17.29 -0.01
CA ALA A 26 32.51 17.45 -0.68
C ALA A 26 32.99 18.91 -0.60
N GLN A 27 34.07 19.16 0.14
CA GLN A 27 34.52 20.51 0.46
C GLN A 27 35.26 21.21 -0.70
N ASN A 28 35.79 20.43 -1.65
CA ASN A 28 36.60 20.94 -2.76
C ASN A 28 35.84 21.03 -4.10
N ASP A 29 34.55 20.70 -4.12
CA ASP A 29 33.76 20.73 -5.36
C ASP A 29 32.89 21.99 -5.40
N GLY A 30 33.24 22.94 -6.28
CA GLY A 30 32.47 24.17 -6.51
C GLY A 30 31.06 23.94 -7.10
N PHE A 31 30.71 22.69 -7.40
CA PHE A 31 29.50 22.30 -8.12
C PHE A 31 28.37 21.77 -7.23
N VAL A 32 28.53 21.79 -5.89
CA VAL A 32 27.44 21.38 -4.99
C VAL A 32 26.31 22.40 -5.05
N THR A 33 25.26 22.07 -5.81
CA THR A 33 24.04 22.87 -5.89
C THR A 33 23.01 22.41 -4.86
N PRO A 34 22.09 23.29 -4.40
CA PRO A 34 20.98 22.88 -3.55
C PRO A 34 20.12 21.76 -4.15
N ARG A 35 20.03 21.71 -5.49
CA ARG A 35 19.37 20.62 -6.22
C ARG A 35 20.11 19.29 -6.06
N MET A 36 21.43 19.30 -6.15
CA MET A 36 22.25 18.10 -5.94
C MET A 36 22.13 17.57 -4.51
N LEU A 37 22.20 18.48 -3.52
CA LEU A 37 22.01 18.14 -2.11
C LEU A 37 20.61 17.57 -1.85
N ALA A 38 19.56 18.16 -2.44
CA ALA A 38 18.20 17.65 -2.32
C ALA A 38 18.07 16.23 -2.90
N ARG A 39 18.73 15.95 -4.03
CA ARG A 39 18.76 14.61 -4.64
C ARG A 39 19.50 13.60 -3.75
N GLN A 40 20.63 14.00 -3.15
CA GLN A 40 21.39 13.14 -2.23
C GLN A 40 20.58 12.81 -0.98
N ILE A 41 19.94 13.82 -0.35
CA ILE A 41 19.07 13.59 0.82
C ILE A 41 17.94 12.62 0.47
N LYS A 42 17.27 12.83 -0.68
CA LYS A 42 16.22 11.91 -1.13
C LYS A 42 16.76 10.50 -1.38
N SER A 43 17.93 10.36 -2.01
CA SER A 43 18.58 9.06 -2.23
C SER A 43 18.88 8.32 -0.93
N VAL A 44 19.38 9.01 0.09
CA VAL A 44 19.67 8.40 1.40
C VAL A 44 18.38 8.02 2.12
N VAL A 45 17.36 8.88 2.07
CA VAL A 45 16.05 8.57 2.66
C VAL A 45 15.38 7.39 1.95
N ASP A 46 15.53 7.29 0.63
CA ASP A 46 15.05 6.15 -0.16
C ASP A 46 15.72 4.85 0.26
N GLU A 47 17.05 4.85 0.41
CA GLU A 47 17.82 3.68 0.88
C GLU A 47 17.39 3.25 2.30
N LEU A 48 17.19 4.21 3.21
CA LEU A 48 16.67 3.94 4.55
C LEU A 48 15.26 3.34 4.50
N MET A 49 14.36 3.91 3.69
CA MET A 49 13.00 3.37 3.52
C MET A 49 13.02 1.95 2.96
N LEU A 50 13.87 1.67 1.97
CA LEU A 50 14.03 0.33 1.41
C LEU A 50 14.51 -0.66 2.46
N ARG A 51 15.51 -0.29 3.26
CA ARG A 51 16.06 -1.14 4.33
C ARG A 51 15.02 -1.45 5.41
N GLU A 52 14.28 -0.44 5.88
CA GLU A 52 13.21 -0.63 6.86
C GLU A 52 12.10 -1.52 6.31
N MET A 53 11.71 -1.32 5.05
CA MET A 53 10.72 -2.14 4.38
C MET A 53 11.17 -3.60 4.24
N GLN A 54 12.43 -3.84 3.86
CA GLN A 54 13.01 -5.19 3.81
C GLN A 54 13.01 -5.87 5.19
N GLN A 55 13.38 -5.16 6.24
CA GLN A 55 13.35 -5.68 7.62
C GLN A 55 11.93 -6.01 8.07
N LEU A 56 10.97 -5.14 7.77
CA LEU A 56 9.55 -5.36 8.07
C LEU A 56 9.05 -6.62 7.36
N PHE A 57 9.38 -6.80 6.07
CA PHE A 57 9.03 -8.02 5.33
C PHE A 57 9.73 -9.27 5.86
N GLU A 58 10.98 -9.16 6.33
CA GLU A 58 11.69 -10.28 6.94
C GLU A 58 11.05 -10.69 8.28
N LEU A 59 10.71 -9.72 9.13
CA LEU A 59 10.00 -9.95 10.40
C LEU A 59 8.62 -10.54 10.17
N PHE A 60 7.88 -10.00 9.21
CA PHE A 60 6.57 -10.52 8.81
C PHE A 60 6.68 -11.97 8.31
N SER A 61 7.63 -12.25 7.41
CA SER A 61 7.90 -13.61 6.94
C SER A 61 8.27 -14.56 8.07
N LYS A 62 9.04 -14.10 9.07
CA LYS A 62 9.38 -14.88 10.26
C LYS A 62 8.16 -15.14 11.16
N SER A 63 7.25 -14.19 11.31
CA SER A 63 6.01 -14.35 12.08
C SER A 63 4.97 -15.24 11.37
N LEU A 64 4.98 -15.28 10.03
CA LEU A 64 4.14 -16.20 9.26
C LEU A 64 4.61 -17.67 9.30
N LYS A 65 5.93 -17.92 9.45
CA LYS A 65 6.52 -19.28 9.41
C LYS A 65 5.92 -20.29 10.40
N PRO A 66 5.64 -19.94 11.67
CA PRO A 66 5.13 -20.89 12.65
C PRO A 66 3.72 -21.40 12.34
N LYS A 67 2.97 -20.77 11.42
CA LYS A 67 1.54 -21.03 11.16
C LYS A 67 0.70 -21.01 12.44
N ILE A 68 1.13 -20.23 13.45
CA ILE A 68 0.46 -20.16 14.73
C ILE A 68 -0.74 -19.21 14.59
N ARG A 69 -1.94 -19.71 14.87
CA ARG A 69 -3.19 -18.94 14.77
C ARG A 69 -3.19 -17.68 15.65
N ARG A 70 -2.47 -17.68 16.78
CA ARG A 70 -2.31 -16.49 17.65
C ARG A 70 -1.69 -15.28 16.94
N GLU A 71 -0.84 -15.49 15.94
CA GLU A 71 -0.22 -14.41 15.17
C GLU A 71 -1.14 -13.87 14.06
N TRP A 72 -2.34 -14.45 13.87
CA TRP A 72 -3.27 -14.03 12.82
C TRP A 72 -3.66 -12.56 12.96
N ALA A 73 -4.06 -12.11 14.15
CA ALA A 73 -4.51 -10.73 14.36
C ALA A 73 -3.39 -9.70 14.11
N PRO A 74 -2.19 -9.81 14.69
CA PRO A 74 -1.11 -8.86 14.39
C PRO A 74 -0.68 -8.92 12.92
N CYS A 75 -0.67 -10.10 12.28
CA CYS A 75 -0.35 -10.19 10.85
C CYS A 75 -1.44 -9.57 9.97
N THR A 76 -2.71 -9.75 10.32
CA THR A 76 -3.85 -9.12 9.63
C THR A 76 -3.76 -7.60 9.74
N ALA A 77 -3.58 -7.07 10.96
CA ALA A 77 -3.45 -5.64 11.20
C ALA A 77 -2.25 -5.04 10.45
N ALA A 78 -1.09 -5.71 10.47
CA ALA A 78 0.08 -5.28 9.72
C ALA A 78 -0.18 -5.26 8.20
N PHE A 79 -0.89 -6.25 7.67
CA PHE A 79 -1.19 -6.28 6.24
C PHE A 79 -2.22 -5.22 5.83
N LEU A 80 -3.22 -4.92 6.67
CA LEU A 80 -4.13 -3.80 6.45
C LEU A 80 -3.38 -2.46 6.38
N VAL A 81 -2.41 -2.25 7.28
CA VAL A 81 -1.53 -1.06 7.23
C VAL A 81 -0.67 -1.04 5.96
N LEU A 82 -0.14 -2.20 5.54
CA LEU A 82 0.61 -2.30 4.27
C LEU A 82 -0.28 -1.97 3.06
N CYS A 83 -1.56 -2.34 3.07
CA CYS A 83 -2.52 -1.94 2.04
C CYS A 83 -2.64 -0.42 1.95
N LEU A 84 -2.79 0.28 3.08
CA LEU A 84 -2.82 1.75 3.10
C LEU A 84 -1.53 2.38 2.54
N PHE A 85 -0.36 1.78 2.82
CA PHE A 85 0.90 2.27 2.23
C PHE A 85 0.99 2.02 0.73
N MET A 86 0.51 0.87 0.24
CA MET A 86 0.42 0.59 -1.18
C MET A 86 -0.53 1.58 -1.88
N GLU A 87 -1.71 1.84 -1.31
CA GLU A 87 -2.66 2.84 -1.80
C GLU A 87 -2.06 4.26 -1.83
N ALA A 88 -1.24 4.62 -0.83
CA ALA A 88 -0.53 5.89 -0.82
C ALA A 88 0.50 6.00 -1.96
N VAL A 89 1.18 4.89 -2.31
CA VAL A 89 2.08 4.84 -3.47
C VAL A 89 1.29 4.97 -4.78
N GLU A 90 0.15 4.27 -4.91
CA GLU A 90 -0.74 4.39 -6.08
C GLU A 90 -1.23 5.84 -6.26
N THR A 91 -1.68 6.45 -5.16
CA THR A 91 -2.11 7.86 -5.12
C THR A 91 -1.00 8.81 -5.54
N ALA A 92 0.22 8.62 -5.02
CA ALA A 92 1.36 9.45 -5.34
C ALA A 92 1.77 9.35 -6.82
N ALA A 93 1.69 8.14 -7.41
CA ALA A 93 1.99 7.91 -8.82
C ALA A 93 0.99 8.63 -9.74
N ASP A 94 -0.32 8.52 -9.47
CA ASP A 94 -1.34 9.21 -10.28
C ASP A 94 -1.26 10.73 -10.08
N THR A 95 -1.07 11.20 -8.84
CA THR A 95 -0.88 12.63 -8.54
C THR A 95 0.32 13.23 -9.26
N PHE A 96 1.43 12.49 -9.36
CA PHE A 96 2.62 12.94 -10.09
C PHE A 96 2.31 13.22 -11.56
N VAL A 97 1.64 12.29 -12.24
CA VAL A 97 1.28 12.43 -13.66
C VAL A 97 0.28 13.56 -13.86
N VAL A 98 -0.76 13.63 -13.03
CA VAL A 98 -1.81 14.65 -13.11
C VAL A 98 -1.24 16.04 -12.88
N ALA A 99 -0.49 16.24 -11.79
CA ALA A 99 0.11 17.54 -11.48
C ALA A 99 1.14 17.97 -12.53
N GLY A 100 1.96 17.02 -13.03
CA GLY A 100 2.93 17.30 -14.09
C GLY A 100 2.25 17.78 -15.38
N ASN A 101 1.18 17.09 -15.80
CA ASN A 101 0.40 17.48 -16.97
C ASN A 101 -0.33 18.81 -16.77
N GLU A 102 -0.88 19.06 -15.58
CA GLU A 102 -1.51 20.34 -15.26
C GLU A 102 -0.52 21.51 -15.36
N ILE A 103 0.70 21.35 -14.84
CA ILE A 103 1.77 22.34 -14.98
C ILE A 103 2.11 22.59 -16.47
N SER A 104 2.25 21.53 -17.26
CA SER A 104 2.51 21.65 -18.70
C SER A 104 1.39 22.40 -19.42
N MET A 105 0.12 22.07 -19.13
CA MET A 105 -1.05 22.74 -19.70
C MET A 105 -1.12 24.22 -19.31
N ARG A 106 -0.84 24.56 -18.03
CA ARG A 106 -0.77 25.97 -17.57
C ARG A 106 0.31 26.76 -18.30
N ASN A 107 1.39 26.11 -18.70
CA ASN A 107 2.48 26.70 -19.49
C ASN A 107 2.24 26.63 -21.01
N SER A 108 1.02 26.30 -21.46
CA SER A 108 0.68 26.10 -22.89
C SER A 108 1.54 25.05 -23.61
N ALA A 109 2.16 24.14 -22.85
CA ALA A 109 2.89 22.99 -23.36
C ALA A 109 1.96 21.78 -23.48
N ARG A 110 2.37 20.80 -24.32
CA ARG A 110 1.67 19.51 -24.40
C ARG A 110 1.88 18.71 -23.11
N PRO A 111 0.92 17.88 -22.69
CA PRO A 111 1.10 16.93 -21.60
C PRO A 111 2.38 16.10 -21.80
N GLU A 112 3.17 15.97 -20.74
CA GLU A 112 4.45 15.26 -20.79
C GLU A 112 4.26 13.75 -20.57
N TYR A 113 3.26 13.37 -19.78
CA TYR A 113 3.03 12.01 -19.34
C TYR A 113 1.65 11.51 -19.80
N ASP A 114 1.57 10.25 -20.21
CA ASP A 114 0.30 9.55 -20.37
C ASP A 114 -0.13 8.97 -19.01
N ARG A 115 -1.40 9.10 -18.64
CA ARG A 115 -1.93 8.56 -17.36
C ARG A 115 -1.80 7.04 -17.27
N SER A 116 -1.74 6.33 -18.40
CA SER A 116 -1.42 4.91 -18.45
C SER A 116 -0.11 4.55 -17.76
N VAL A 117 0.87 5.47 -17.68
CA VAL A 117 2.11 5.25 -16.92
C VAL A 117 1.79 5.04 -15.44
N ALA A 118 1.01 5.94 -14.83
CA ALA A 118 0.59 5.80 -13.44
C ALA A 118 -0.27 4.56 -13.22
N LEU A 119 -1.23 4.30 -14.12
CA LEU A 119 -2.12 3.13 -14.02
C LEU A 119 -1.34 1.81 -14.10
N ASN A 120 -0.32 1.73 -14.97
CA ASN A 120 0.54 0.56 -15.07
C ASN A 120 1.36 0.37 -13.79
N THR A 121 1.92 1.43 -13.22
CA THR A 121 2.62 1.35 -11.92
C THR A 121 1.70 0.90 -10.80
N CYS A 122 0.46 1.41 -10.73
CA CYS A 122 -0.51 0.96 -9.74
C CYS A 122 -0.85 -0.52 -9.93
N LYS A 123 -1.04 -0.96 -11.18
CA LYS A 123 -1.26 -2.37 -11.51
C LYS A 123 -0.09 -3.26 -11.13
N GLU A 124 1.15 -2.76 -11.24
CA GLU A 124 2.32 -3.47 -10.74
C GLU A 124 2.27 -3.63 -9.23
N VAL A 125 2.00 -2.58 -8.44
CA VAL A 125 1.84 -2.64 -6.98
C VAL A 125 0.77 -3.67 -6.58
N GLU A 126 -0.35 -3.69 -7.30
CA GLU A 126 -1.41 -4.66 -7.04
C GLU A 126 -0.96 -6.10 -7.37
N ASN A 127 -0.31 -6.32 -8.52
CA ASN A 127 0.17 -7.65 -8.91
C ASN A 127 1.33 -8.14 -8.02
N MET A 128 2.21 -7.24 -7.62
CA MET A 128 3.31 -7.45 -6.69
C MET A 128 3.72 -6.08 -6.09
N PRO A 129 3.57 -5.86 -4.77
CA PRO A 129 3.55 -6.91 -3.75
C PRO A 129 2.17 -7.42 -3.29
N PHE A 130 1.06 -6.71 -3.53
CA PHE A 130 -0.23 -6.98 -2.86
C PHE A 130 -0.75 -8.43 -3.02
N LYS A 131 -0.97 -8.90 -4.25
CA LYS A 131 -1.51 -10.25 -4.52
C LYS A 131 -0.64 -11.36 -3.93
N GLN A 132 0.68 -11.20 -3.97
CA GLN A 132 1.61 -12.18 -3.42
C GLN A 132 1.46 -12.30 -1.90
N PHE A 133 1.34 -11.17 -1.19
CA PHE A 133 1.13 -11.18 0.25
C PHE A 133 -0.21 -11.79 0.62
N ALA A 134 -1.29 -11.39 -0.05
CA ALA A 134 -2.61 -11.93 0.23
C ALA A 134 -2.66 -13.45 0.01
N TYR A 135 -2.07 -13.92 -1.10
CA TYR A 135 -1.96 -15.36 -1.37
C TYR A 135 -1.23 -16.10 -0.24
N GLN A 136 -0.05 -15.61 0.16
CA GLN A 136 0.74 -16.22 1.23
C GLN A 136 0.00 -16.19 2.57
N PHE A 137 -0.67 -15.08 2.88
CA PHE A 137 -1.45 -14.91 4.10
C PHE A 137 -2.56 -15.99 4.19
N HIS A 138 -3.39 -16.09 3.16
CA HIS A 138 -4.48 -17.05 3.12
C HIS A 138 -3.97 -18.50 3.12
N GLN A 139 -2.84 -18.78 2.46
CA GLN A 139 -2.22 -20.10 2.45
C GLN A 139 -1.66 -20.49 3.83
N VAL A 140 -1.04 -19.55 4.55
CA VAL A 140 -0.45 -19.78 5.88
C VAL A 140 -1.53 -20.06 6.91
N TYR A 141 -2.59 -19.25 6.93
CA TYR A 141 -3.67 -19.37 7.91
C TYR A 141 -4.80 -20.30 7.48
N GLN A 142 -4.81 -20.77 6.23
CA GLN A 142 -5.86 -21.65 5.68
C GLN A 142 -7.26 -21.05 5.86
N THR A 143 -7.40 -19.75 5.56
CA THR A 143 -8.69 -19.04 5.64
C THR A 143 -9.69 -19.54 4.61
N HIS A 144 -9.19 -20.13 3.53
CA HIS A 144 -9.96 -20.86 2.54
C HIS A 144 -9.61 -22.34 2.62
N THR A 145 -10.58 -23.19 2.32
CA THR A 145 -10.35 -24.62 2.14
C THR A 145 -11.02 -25.08 0.87
N LYS A 146 -10.25 -25.72 -0.01
CA LYS A 146 -10.74 -26.34 -1.25
C LYS A 146 -11.27 -27.76 -1.04
N GLU A 147 -11.02 -28.33 0.14
CA GLU A 147 -11.39 -29.71 0.49
C GLU A 147 -12.69 -29.74 1.31
N ALA A 148 -13.71 -30.43 0.81
CA ALA A 148 -15.04 -30.49 1.44
C ALA A 148 -15.05 -31.05 2.88
N ASN A 149 -13.98 -31.73 3.31
CA ASN A 149 -13.87 -32.40 4.61
C ASN A 149 -12.95 -31.69 5.62
N ALA A 150 -12.28 -30.59 5.23
CA ALA A 150 -11.41 -29.84 6.12
C ALA A 150 -12.05 -28.51 6.52
N LYS A 151 -11.96 -28.18 7.82
CA LYS A 151 -12.49 -26.92 8.36
C LYS A 151 -11.45 -25.82 8.16
N SER A 152 -11.79 -24.77 7.40
CA SER A 152 -10.94 -23.59 7.26
C SER A 152 -10.90 -22.78 8.56
N PHE A 153 -9.81 -22.06 8.78
CA PHE A 153 -9.70 -21.10 9.88
C PHE A 153 -10.03 -19.71 9.35
N ASN A 154 -11.30 -19.31 9.44
CA ASN A 154 -11.76 -18.00 8.98
C ASN A 154 -12.36 -17.18 10.14
N PRO A 155 -11.54 -16.37 10.84
CA PRO A 155 -12.03 -15.61 11.99
C PRO A 155 -13.09 -14.55 11.69
N LEU A 156 -13.29 -14.18 10.42
CA LEU A 156 -14.33 -13.23 10.03
C LEU A 156 -15.70 -13.89 9.92
N PHE A 157 -15.79 -15.22 9.72
CA PHE A 157 -17.06 -15.92 9.51
C PHE A 157 -17.29 -17.13 10.42
N ASP A 158 -16.27 -17.58 11.15
CA ASP A 158 -16.36 -18.65 12.15
C ASP A 158 -16.02 -18.08 13.53
N SER A 159 -16.68 -18.52 14.60
CA SER A 159 -16.36 -18.13 15.99
C SER A 159 -15.82 -19.29 16.82
N SER A 160 -15.67 -20.50 16.27
CA SER A 160 -15.18 -21.65 17.04
C SER A 160 -13.77 -21.47 17.57
N PHE A 161 -12.97 -20.57 16.97
CA PHE A 161 -11.63 -20.23 17.42
C PHE A 161 -11.61 -19.68 18.86
N ALA A 162 -12.70 -19.02 19.28
CA ALA A 162 -12.83 -18.42 20.61
C ALA A 162 -13.05 -19.51 21.67
N GLU A 163 -13.88 -20.51 21.35
CA GLU A 163 -14.11 -21.68 22.22
C GLU A 163 -12.88 -22.57 22.33
N GLN A 164 -12.08 -22.64 21.25
CA GLN A 164 -10.85 -23.43 21.18
C GLN A 164 -9.61 -22.73 21.76
N GLY A 165 -9.73 -21.45 22.17
CA GLY A 165 -8.62 -20.68 22.75
C GLY A 165 -7.46 -20.43 21.78
N GLU A 166 -7.74 -20.42 20.48
CA GLU A 166 -6.74 -20.28 19.41
C GLU A 166 -6.28 -18.83 19.22
N LEU A 167 -7.16 -17.88 19.56
CA LEU A 167 -6.91 -16.44 19.59
C LEU A 167 -6.97 -15.92 21.03
N ASP A 168 -6.19 -14.88 21.32
CA ASP A 168 -6.26 -14.17 22.59
C ASP A 168 -7.41 -13.15 22.60
N GLY A 169 -7.72 -12.59 23.79
CA GLY A 169 -8.85 -11.65 23.95
C GLY A 169 -8.81 -10.44 23.00
N PRO A 170 -7.66 -9.75 22.83
CA PRO A 170 -7.51 -8.69 21.85
C PRO A 170 -7.77 -9.15 20.42
N ALA A 171 -7.24 -10.30 20.00
CA ALA A 171 -7.45 -10.83 18.66
C ALA A 171 -8.92 -11.20 18.40
N VAL A 172 -9.64 -11.74 19.40
CA VAL A 172 -11.08 -12.02 19.31
C VAL A 172 -11.87 -10.73 19.10
N THR A 173 -11.55 -9.68 19.85
CA THR A 173 -12.21 -8.36 19.74
C THR A 173 -11.95 -7.74 18.38
N PHE A 174 -10.70 -7.81 17.91
CA PHE A 174 -10.30 -7.33 16.59
C PHE A 174 -11.05 -8.06 15.46
N ALA A 175 -11.15 -9.38 15.52
CA ALA A 175 -11.91 -10.16 14.55
C ALA A 175 -13.41 -9.79 14.55
N ALA A 176 -13.99 -9.57 15.72
CA ALA A 176 -15.38 -9.15 15.86
C ALA A 176 -15.64 -7.77 15.22
N GLN A 177 -14.75 -6.79 15.45
CA GLN A 177 -14.84 -5.46 14.84
C GLN A 177 -14.71 -5.53 13.31
N LEU A 178 -13.79 -6.35 12.79
CA LEU A 178 -13.68 -6.54 11.34
C LEU A 178 -14.93 -7.20 10.74
N ARG A 179 -15.57 -8.11 11.49
CA ARG A 179 -16.79 -8.78 11.07
C ARG A 179 -17.97 -7.82 10.93
N GLU A 180 -18.03 -6.74 11.71
CA GLU A 180 -19.09 -5.73 11.60
C GLU A 180 -19.15 -5.11 10.21
N LEU A 181 -18.01 -4.98 9.52
CA LEU A 181 -17.91 -4.45 8.15
C LEU A 181 -18.61 -5.33 7.09
N PHE A 182 -18.96 -6.57 7.43
CA PHE A 182 -19.65 -7.50 6.53
C PHE A 182 -21.17 -7.46 6.69
N PHE A 183 -21.71 -6.43 7.36
CA PHE A 183 -23.13 -6.21 7.53
C PHE A 183 -23.54 -4.77 7.18
N GLY A 184 -24.82 -4.57 6.91
CA GLY A 184 -25.40 -3.23 6.74
C GLY A 184 -24.86 -2.45 5.54
N GLU A 185 -24.72 -1.13 5.71
CA GLU A 185 -24.22 -0.22 4.69
C GLU A 185 -22.71 -0.36 4.46
N ASP A 186 -21.95 -0.67 5.52
CA ASP A 186 -20.49 -0.88 5.46
C ASP A 186 -20.12 -2.00 4.49
N TRP A 187 -20.95 -3.05 4.43
CA TRP A 187 -20.77 -4.14 3.46
C TRP A 187 -20.88 -3.68 2.01
N LEU A 188 -21.83 -2.78 1.71
CA LEU A 188 -22.02 -2.23 0.37
C LEU A 188 -20.84 -1.34 -0.01
N GLU A 189 -20.34 -0.54 0.93
CA GLU A 189 -19.13 0.26 0.72
C GLU A 189 -17.90 -0.63 0.49
N LEU A 190 -17.75 -1.71 1.26
CA LEU A 190 -16.65 -2.66 1.09
C LEU A 190 -16.67 -3.32 -0.29
N GLN A 191 -17.85 -3.75 -0.77
CA GLN A 191 -18.01 -4.28 -2.12
C GLN A 191 -17.71 -3.24 -3.20
N PHE A 192 -18.21 -2.02 -3.00
CA PHE A 192 -17.96 -0.91 -3.93
C PHE A 192 -16.47 -0.61 -4.04
N LEU A 193 -15.75 -0.53 -2.92
CA LEU A 193 -14.31 -0.27 -2.85
C LEU A 193 -13.47 -1.44 -3.39
N ALA A 194 -13.94 -2.68 -3.29
CA ALA A 194 -13.22 -3.83 -3.82
C ALA A 194 -13.38 -4.02 -5.35
N ALA A 195 -14.33 -3.32 -5.98
CA ALA A 195 -14.60 -3.48 -7.40
C ALA A 195 -13.39 -3.07 -8.28
N ASN A 196 -13.13 -3.84 -9.35
CA ASN A 196 -12.00 -3.60 -10.25
C ASN A 196 -12.20 -2.38 -11.16
N ASP A 197 -13.44 -1.95 -11.38
CA ASP A 197 -13.79 -0.91 -12.36
C ASP A 197 -13.78 0.51 -11.79
N ILE A 198 -13.38 0.69 -10.52
CA ILE A 198 -13.37 2.00 -9.85
C ILE A 198 -12.39 2.97 -10.51
N LEU A 199 -11.32 2.45 -11.12
CA LEU A 199 -10.35 3.27 -11.83
C LEU A 199 -10.81 3.45 -13.28
N PRO A 200 -11.27 4.65 -13.69
CA PRO A 200 -11.69 4.88 -15.06
C PRO A 200 -10.49 4.76 -16.00
N ASN A 201 -10.44 3.65 -16.75
CA ASN A 201 -9.38 3.32 -17.72
C ASN A 201 -9.35 4.25 -18.95
N SER A 202 -10.27 5.20 -19.08
CA SER A 202 -10.55 5.90 -20.35
C SER A 202 -10.22 7.39 -20.36
N GLY A 203 -9.86 7.99 -19.22
CA GLY A 203 -9.59 9.43 -19.12
C GLY A 203 -8.09 9.77 -19.01
N SER A 204 -7.60 10.67 -19.86
CA SER A 204 -6.26 11.27 -19.73
C SER A 204 -6.09 12.11 -18.45
N HIS A 205 -7.19 12.43 -17.78
CA HIS A 205 -7.25 13.21 -16.55
C HIS A 205 -8.37 12.66 -15.64
N PRO A 206 -8.15 12.52 -14.31
CA PRO A 206 -9.15 11.97 -13.37
C PRO A 206 -10.32 12.91 -13.06
N PHE A 207 -10.34 14.11 -13.64
CA PHE A 207 -11.36 15.13 -13.36
C PHE A 207 -12.78 14.59 -13.67
N PRO A 208 -13.77 14.83 -12.78
CA PRO A 208 -13.73 15.72 -11.62
C PRO A 208 -13.20 15.11 -10.31
N MET A 209 -12.81 13.83 -10.30
CA MET A 209 -12.40 13.14 -9.07
C MET A 209 -10.94 13.45 -8.70
N SER A 210 -10.64 13.49 -7.41
CA SER A 210 -9.27 13.55 -6.92
C SER A 210 -8.64 12.16 -6.96
N PRO A 211 -7.33 12.02 -7.27
CA PRO A 211 -6.65 10.73 -7.19
C PRO A 211 -6.80 10.07 -5.80
N GLU A 212 -6.72 10.85 -4.73
CA GLU A 212 -6.85 10.35 -3.34
C GLU A 212 -8.17 9.58 -3.12
N THR A 213 -9.28 10.08 -3.68
CA THR A 213 -10.60 9.45 -3.57
C THR A 213 -10.68 8.12 -4.33
N LEU A 214 -9.88 7.93 -5.36
CA LEU A 214 -9.91 6.72 -6.20
C LEU A 214 -9.20 5.52 -5.58
N TYR A 215 -8.20 5.77 -4.73
CA TYR A 215 -7.34 4.71 -4.18
C TYR A 215 -7.60 4.39 -2.71
N THR A 216 -8.20 5.31 -1.95
CA THR A 216 -8.41 5.13 -0.50
C THR A 216 -9.27 3.91 -0.19
N GLY A 217 -8.74 2.98 0.61
CA GLY A 217 -9.45 1.81 1.13
C GLY A 217 -9.66 0.69 0.14
N ARG A 218 -9.22 0.82 -1.11
CA ARG A 218 -9.45 -0.15 -2.20
C ARG A 218 -8.74 -1.48 -1.97
N LEU A 219 -7.45 -1.46 -1.64
CA LEU A 219 -6.66 -2.68 -1.38
C LEU A 219 -7.06 -3.30 -0.04
N VAL A 220 -7.38 -2.46 0.95
CA VAL A 220 -7.97 -2.92 2.23
C VAL A 220 -9.28 -3.68 1.97
N ALA A 221 -10.19 -3.09 1.20
CA ALA A 221 -11.46 -3.70 0.87
C ALA A 221 -11.28 -5.00 0.09
N LYS A 222 -10.41 -5.02 -0.93
CA LYS A 222 -10.07 -6.25 -1.67
C LYS A 222 -9.55 -7.37 -0.76
N PHE A 223 -8.68 -7.04 0.19
CA PHE A 223 -8.16 -8.03 1.14
C PHE A 223 -9.20 -8.51 2.16
N LEU A 224 -10.09 -7.64 2.63
CA LEU A 224 -11.17 -8.10 3.51
C LEU A 224 -12.17 -8.96 2.74
N MET A 225 -12.54 -8.53 1.53
CA MET A 225 -13.43 -9.28 0.64
C MET A 225 -12.86 -10.65 0.27
N SER A 226 -11.55 -10.82 0.19
CA SER A 226 -10.97 -12.13 -0.13
C SER A 226 -11.26 -13.19 0.92
N PHE A 227 -11.60 -12.85 2.17
CA PHE A 227 -12.08 -13.83 3.16
C PHE A 227 -13.44 -14.44 2.80
N THR A 228 -14.22 -13.82 1.91
CA THR A 228 -15.46 -14.39 1.36
C THR A 228 -15.21 -15.16 0.08
N ASP A 229 -14.43 -14.58 -0.83
CA ASP A 229 -14.12 -15.15 -2.14
C ASP A 229 -12.73 -14.68 -2.61
N ASP A 230 -11.80 -15.62 -2.77
CA ASP A 230 -10.44 -15.38 -3.27
C ASP A 230 -10.43 -14.62 -4.62
N LYS A 231 -11.52 -14.71 -5.40
CA LYS A 231 -11.69 -13.96 -6.65
C LYS A 231 -11.67 -12.44 -6.46
N ALA A 232 -11.94 -11.93 -5.26
CA ALA A 232 -11.81 -10.51 -4.96
C ALA A 232 -10.38 -9.97 -5.22
N ILE A 233 -9.37 -10.85 -5.12
CA ILE A 233 -7.96 -10.50 -5.35
C ILE A 233 -7.45 -11.06 -6.68
N PHE A 234 -7.82 -12.29 -7.03
CA PHE A 234 -7.26 -12.96 -8.21
C PHE A 234 -8.11 -12.79 -9.48
N GLY A 235 -9.34 -12.25 -9.35
CA GLY A 235 -10.32 -12.22 -10.42
C GLY A 235 -10.83 -13.62 -10.79
N ASP A 236 -11.63 -13.70 -11.84
CA ASP A 236 -11.81 -14.96 -12.55
C ASP A 236 -10.50 -15.28 -13.26
N SER A 237 -9.74 -16.22 -12.71
CA SER A 237 -8.62 -16.84 -13.40
C SER A 237 -9.11 -17.41 -14.73
N VAL A 238 -8.65 -16.84 -15.84
CA VAL A 238 -8.72 -17.44 -17.19
C VAL A 238 -7.60 -18.47 -17.31
#